data_AF-A0A8T6IBE2-F1
#
_entry.id   AF-A0A8T6IBE2-F1
#
_cell.length_a   1.000
_cell.length_b   1.000
_cell.length_c   1.000
_cell.angle_alpha   90.00
_cell.angle_beta   90.00
_cell.angle_gamma   90.00
#
_symmetry.space_group_name_H-M   'P 1'
#
loop_
_entity.id
_entity.type
_entity.pdbx_description
1 polymer ?
#
loop_
_entity_poly.entity_id
_entity_poly.type
_entity_poly.pdbx_seq_one_letter_code
_entity_poly.pdbx_strand_id
1 'polypeptide(L)'
;MKVKKLFQKTLFGVFSLFGFIGLSTSILCVYTVDTHLSEEYVSNSQDIAKTIADASVDILLNRDLSTLQSLIDQFVEIQGIRYIYVTNEAGEYLAHTFVPGIPEEILAGDPSNTETVDRNLPGMGDFVEVGSPILAGV
;
A
#
# COMPACT_ATOMS: atom_id res chain seq x y z
N MET A 1 55.00 27.60 15.96
CA MET A 1 53.89 26.75 16.49
C MET A 1 52.48 27.33 16.33
N LYS A 2 52.25 28.60 15.92
CA LYS A 2 50.90 29.18 15.79
C LYS A 2 50.10 28.74 14.54
N VAL A 3 50.79 28.38 13.45
CA VAL A 3 50.17 27.98 12.18
C VAL A 3 49.34 26.69 12.30
N LYS A 4 49.78 25.72 13.14
CA LYS A 4 49.01 24.49 13.43
C LYS A 4 47.65 24.79 14.10
N LYS A 5 47.57 25.79 14.98
CA LYS A 5 46.32 26.14 15.68
C LYS A 5 45.29 26.79 14.76
N LEU A 6 45.72 27.61 13.81
CA LEU A 6 44.83 28.24 12.82
C LEU A 6 44.26 27.20 11.87
N PHE A 7 45.11 26.35 11.30
CA PHE A 7 44.69 25.28 10.39
C PHE A 7 43.71 24.29 11.06
N GLN A 8 43.97 23.91 12.31
CA GLN A 8 43.08 23.02 13.07
C GLN A 8 41.73 23.66 13.41
N LYS A 9 41.70 24.99 13.65
CA LYS A 9 40.44 25.72 13.89
C LYS A 9 39.57 25.80 12.63
N THR A 10 40.20 26.05 11.48
CA THR A 10 39.50 26.08 10.19
C THR A 10 39.04 24.69 9.77
N LEU A 11 39.87 23.65 9.98
CA LEU A 11 39.52 22.26 9.69
C LEU A 11 38.31 21.79 10.52
N PHE A 12 38.27 22.15 11.81
CA PHE A 12 37.12 21.85 12.68
C PHE A 12 35.84 22.57 12.22
N GLY A 13 35.96 23.82 11.76
CA GLY A 13 34.83 24.57 11.20
C GLY A 13 34.25 23.90 9.95
N VAL A 14 35.12 23.50 9.01
CA VAL A 14 34.69 22.79 7.78
C VAL A 14 34.07 21.44 8.11
N PHE A 15 34.65 20.68 9.04
CA PHE A 15 34.11 19.39 9.48
C PHE A 15 32.73 19.54 10.16
N SER A 16 32.59 20.54 11.03
CA SER A 16 31.32 20.85 11.70
C SER A 16 30.24 21.25 10.69
N LEU A 17 30.58 22.08 9.71
CA LEU A 17 29.67 22.48 8.64
C LEU A 17 29.22 21.27 7.80
N PHE A 18 30.15 20.40 7.42
CA PHE A 18 29.83 19.18 6.67
C PHE A 18 28.94 18.23 7.48
N GLY A 19 29.23 18.05 8.77
CA GLY A 19 28.39 17.25 9.66
C GLY A 19 26.98 17.82 9.78
N PHE A 20 26.84 19.14 9.90
CA PHE A 20 25.54 19.80 10.01
C PHE A 20 24.71 19.69 8.73
N ILE A 21 25.34 19.83 7.57
CA ILE A 21 24.68 19.64 6.27
C ILE A 21 24.25 18.17 6.14
N GLY A 22 25.14 17.21 6.42
CA GLY A 22 24.84 15.78 6.32
C GLY A 22 23.69 15.36 7.24
N LEU A 23 23.68 15.84 8.49
CA LEU A 23 22.59 15.60 9.43
C LEU A 23 21.27 16.22 8.94
N SER A 24 21.29 17.46 8.47
CA SER A 24 20.08 18.12 7.96
C SER A 24 19.52 17.40 6.74
N THR A 25 20.38 17.03 5.78
CA THR A 25 19.97 16.26 4.60
C THR A 25 19.47 14.88 4.98
N SER A 26 20.10 14.20 5.93
CA SER A 26 19.63 12.88 6.40
C SER A 26 18.25 12.96 7.02
N ILE A 27 18.01 13.95 7.90
CA ILE A 27 16.70 14.15 8.54
C ILE A 27 15.66 14.46 7.47
N LEU A 28 15.94 15.39 6.57
CA LEU A 28 15.01 15.76 5.50
C LEU A 28 14.71 14.57 4.57
N CYS A 29 15.72 13.77 4.23
CA CYS A 29 15.54 12.58 3.40
C CYS A 29 14.65 11.55 4.08
N VAL A 30 14.85 11.30 5.39
CA VAL A 30 13.98 10.39 6.15
C VAL A 30 12.53 10.87 6.14
N TYR A 31 12.27 12.15 6.41
CA TYR A 31 10.91 12.69 6.41
C TYR A 31 10.26 12.70 5.03
N THR A 32 10.99 13.12 4.00
CA THR A 32 10.47 13.21 2.63
C THR A 32 10.18 11.84 2.03
N VAL A 33 11.05 10.86 2.26
CA VAL A 33 10.88 9.51 1.71
C VAL A 33 9.69 8.81 2.35
N ASP A 34 9.52 8.94 3.67
CA ASP A 34 8.45 8.27 4.41
C ASP A 34 7.04 8.74 3.99
N THR A 35 6.87 10.05 3.78
CA THR A 35 5.57 10.62 3.40
C THR A 35 5.23 10.39 1.94
N HIS A 36 6.20 10.58 1.03
CA HIS A 36 5.92 10.43 -0.40
C HIS A 36 5.71 8.98 -0.81
N LEU A 37 6.44 8.03 -0.22
CA LEU A 37 6.23 6.62 -0.51
C LEU A 37 4.83 6.19 -0.08
N SER A 38 4.39 6.56 1.13
CA SER A 38 3.10 6.10 1.66
C SER A 38 1.93 6.59 0.83
N GLU A 39 1.88 7.87 0.47
CA GLU A 39 0.81 8.43 -0.36
C GLU A 39 0.81 7.83 -1.78
N GLU A 40 1.99 7.66 -2.38
CA GLU A 40 2.13 7.08 -3.72
C GLU A 40 1.73 5.60 -3.75
N TYR A 41 2.07 4.82 -2.71
CA TYR A 41 1.65 3.43 -2.59
C TYR A 41 0.12 3.30 -2.45
N VAL A 42 -0.53 4.18 -1.69
CA VAL A 42 -1.99 4.18 -1.54
C VAL A 42 -2.66 4.55 -2.86
N SER A 43 -2.20 5.60 -3.53
CA SER A 43 -2.74 6.02 -4.84
C SER A 43 -2.58 4.92 -5.88
N ASN A 44 -1.41 4.29 -5.96
CA ASN A 44 -1.18 3.17 -6.89
C ASN A 44 -2.08 1.97 -6.56
N SER A 45 -2.30 1.68 -5.27
CA SER A 45 -3.21 0.60 -4.85
C SER A 45 -4.67 0.90 -5.19
N GLN A 46 -5.11 2.16 -5.11
CA GLN A 46 -6.43 2.62 -5.54
C GLN A 46 -6.65 2.42 -7.04
N ASP A 47 -5.66 2.77 -7.87
CA ASP A 47 -5.74 2.58 -9.32
C ASP A 47 -5.81 1.10 -9.69
N ILE A 48 -5.08 0.23 -8.96
CA ILE A 48 -5.17 -1.22 -9.15
C ILE A 48 -6.54 -1.75 -8.74
N ALA A 49 -7.04 -1.35 -7.56
CA ALA A 49 -8.38 -1.76 -7.09
C ALA A 49 -9.46 -1.36 -8.09
N LYS A 50 -9.38 -0.14 -8.64
CA LYS A 50 -10.28 0.33 -9.70
C LYS A 50 -10.16 -0.48 -10.98
N THR A 51 -8.94 -0.78 -11.43
CA THR A 51 -8.70 -1.59 -12.63
C THR A 51 -9.30 -3.00 -12.48
N ILE A 52 -9.15 -3.62 -11.30
CA ILE A 52 -9.77 -4.91 -10.99
C ILE A 52 -11.30 -4.78 -10.98
N ALA A 53 -11.84 -3.72 -10.38
CA ALA A 53 -13.27 -3.50 -10.32
C ALA A 53 -13.89 -3.35 -11.72
N ASP A 54 -13.28 -2.52 -12.57
CA ASP A 54 -13.73 -2.29 -13.95
C ASP A 54 -13.67 -3.58 -14.79
N ALA A 55 -12.59 -4.37 -14.67
CA ALA A 55 -12.46 -5.65 -15.36
C ALA A 55 -13.45 -6.72 -14.85
N SER A 56 -13.88 -6.61 -13.60
CA SER A 56 -14.80 -7.58 -12.96
C SER A 56 -16.26 -7.37 -13.38
N VAL A 57 -16.63 -6.20 -13.91
CA VAL A 57 -18.00 -5.89 -14.36
C VAL A 57 -18.51 -6.92 -15.36
N ASP A 58 -17.77 -7.15 -16.45
CA ASP A 58 -18.18 -8.06 -17.52
C ASP A 58 -18.26 -9.52 -17.06
N ILE A 59 -17.38 -9.92 -16.13
CA ILE A 59 -17.33 -11.28 -15.60
C ILE A 59 -18.54 -11.53 -14.69
N LEU A 60 -18.86 -10.57 -13.82
CA LEU A 60 -20.02 -10.65 -12.93
C LEU A 60 -21.35 -10.62 -13.70
N LEU A 61 -21.44 -9.83 -14.76
CA LEU A 61 -22.62 -9.81 -15.65
C LEU A 61 -22.87 -11.17 -16.30
N ASN A 62 -21.80 -11.85 -16.71
CA ASN A 62 -21.88 -13.21 -17.28
C ASN A 62 -21.96 -14.31 -16.21
N ARG A 63 -21.98 -13.95 -14.92
CA ARG A 63 -22.04 -14.85 -13.75
C ARG A 63 -20.95 -15.92 -13.72
N ASP A 64 -19.77 -15.60 -14.23
CA ASP A 64 -18.65 -16.54 -14.26
C ASP A 64 -17.72 -16.31 -13.06
N LEU A 65 -18.12 -16.83 -11.90
CA LEU A 65 -17.34 -16.72 -10.66
C LEU A 65 -15.98 -17.44 -10.75
N SER A 66 -15.84 -18.45 -11.62
CA SER A 66 -14.56 -19.16 -11.79
C SER A 66 -13.55 -18.29 -12.52
N THR A 67 -14.01 -17.54 -13.52
CA THR A 67 -13.21 -16.54 -14.22
C THR A 67 -12.86 -15.38 -13.29
N LEU A 68 -13.76 -14.95 -12.40
CA LEU A 68 -13.47 -13.91 -11.40
C LEU A 68 -12.37 -14.35 -10.43
N GLN A 69 -12.45 -15.57 -9.92
CA GLN A 69 -11.42 -16.13 -9.03
C GLN A 69 -10.06 -16.19 -9.73
N SER A 70 -10.02 -16.66 -10.98
CA SER A 70 -8.79 -16.72 -11.76
C SER A 70 -8.19 -15.33 -12.03
N LEU A 71 -9.04 -14.32 -12.23
CA LEU A 71 -8.61 -12.93 -12.40
C LEU A 71 -7.92 -12.43 -11.14
N ILE A 72 -8.55 -12.54 -9.96
CA ILE A 72 -7.94 -12.03 -8.72
C ILE A 72 -6.68 -12.81 -8.33
N ASP A 73 -6.62 -14.11 -8.63
CA ASP A 73 -5.42 -14.93 -8.43
C ASP A 73 -4.25 -14.45 -9.30
N GLN A 74 -4.50 -13.91 -10.49
CA GLN A 74 -3.46 -13.31 -11.32
C GLN A 74 -2.97 -11.97 -10.75
N PHE A 75 -3.87 -11.15 -10.19
CA PHE A 75 -3.51 -9.86 -9.62
C PHE A 75 -2.75 -9.97 -8.28
N VAL A 76 -3.00 -11.00 -7.48
CA VAL A 76 -2.23 -11.21 -6.23
C VAL A 76 -0.77 -11.57 -6.48
N GLU A 77 -0.41 -12.02 -7.69
CA GLU A 77 1.00 -12.24 -8.06
C GLU A 77 1.78 -10.94 -8.28
N ILE A 78 1.10 -9.79 -8.38
CA ILE A 78 1.74 -8.47 -8.52
C ILE A 78 2.44 -8.09 -7.20
N GLN A 79 3.70 -7.65 -7.29
CA GLN A 79 4.43 -7.16 -6.11
C GLN A 79 3.67 -6.04 -5.41
N GLY A 80 3.47 -6.20 -4.10
CA GLY A 80 2.83 -5.20 -3.23
C GLY A 80 1.40 -5.55 -2.82
N ILE A 81 0.75 -6.52 -3.47
CA ILE A 81 -0.60 -6.97 -3.11
C ILE A 81 -0.51 -8.27 -2.32
N ARG A 82 -1.08 -8.28 -1.12
CA ARG A 82 -1.07 -9.49 -0.26
C ARG A 82 -2.34 -10.31 -0.38
N TYR A 83 -3.47 -9.64 -0.55
CA TYR A 83 -4.77 -10.26 -0.68
C TYR A 83 -5.71 -9.41 -1.53
N ILE A 84 -6.68 -10.08 -2.14
CA ILE A 84 -7.78 -9.46 -2.87
C ILE A 84 -9.04 -10.24 -2.48
N TYR A 85 -10.15 -9.53 -2.31
CA TYR A 85 -11.46 -10.13 -2.15
C TYR A 85 -12.52 -9.29 -2.86
N VAL A 86 -13.62 -9.93 -3.24
CA VAL A 86 -14.77 -9.28 -3.89
C VAL A 86 -16.03 -9.66 -3.13
N THR A 87 -16.84 -8.68 -2.78
CA THR A 87 -18.14 -8.90 -2.13
C THR A 87 -19.29 -8.39 -2.98
N ASN A 88 -20.47 -8.97 -2.77
CA ASN A 88 -21.73 -8.43 -3.31
C ASN A 88 -22.33 -7.36 -2.37
N GLU A 89 -23.43 -6.74 -2.80
CA GLU A 89 -24.18 -5.75 -2.00
C GLU A 89 -24.73 -6.31 -0.66
N ALA A 90 -24.88 -7.63 -0.55
CA ALA A 90 -25.30 -8.30 0.67
C ALA A 90 -24.13 -8.60 1.63
N GLY A 91 -22.89 -8.26 1.26
CA GLY A 91 -21.68 -8.55 2.03
C GLY A 91 -21.19 -9.99 1.90
N GLU A 92 -21.70 -10.77 0.94
CA GLU A 92 -21.22 -12.13 0.67
C GLU A 92 -19.95 -12.08 -0.18
N TYR A 93 -18.92 -12.83 0.22
CA TYR A 93 -17.67 -12.96 -0.50
C TYR A 93 -17.84 -13.84 -1.73
N LEU A 94 -17.71 -13.24 -2.91
CA LEU A 94 -17.84 -13.90 -4.20
C LEU A 94 -16.54 -14.56 -4.65
N ALA A 95 -15.40 -13.95 -4.32
CA ALA A 95 -14.06 -14.44 -4.64
C ALA A 95 -13.04 -13.89 -3.62
N HIS A 96 -11.99 -14.66 -3.32
CA HIS A 96 -10.92 -14.23 -2.43
C HIS A 96 -9.60 -14.97 -2.66
N THR A 97 -8.46 -14.37 -2.31
CA THR A 97 -7.14 -15.01 -2.43
C THR A 97 -6.56 -15.52 -1.10
N PHE A 98 -7.33 -15.46 0.00
CA PHE A 98 -6.86 -15.91 1.31
C PHE A 98 -6.64 -17.43 1.38
N VAL A 99 -5.53 -17.84 1.99
CA VAL A 99 -5.18 -19.24 2.27
C VAL A 99 -4.86 -19.39 3.76
N PRO A 100 -5.47 -20.35 4.49
CA PRO A 100 -6.42 -21.38 4.04
C PRO A 100 -7.90 -20.93 3.99
N GLY A 101 -8.22 -19.70 4.39
CA GLY A 101 -9.57 -19.14 4.38
C GLY A 101 -9.57 -17.67 4.82
N ILE A 102 -10.72 -16.99 4.74
CA ILE A 102 -10.85 -15.57 5.08
C ILE A 102 -10.63 -15.34 6.59
N PRO A 103 -9.73 -14.43 7.00
CA PRO A 103 -9.50 -14.09 8.41
C PRO A 103 -10.75 -13.51 9.11
N GLU A 104 -10.89 -13.76 10.42
CA GLU A 104 -12.02 -13.26 11.22
C GLU A 104 -12.09 -11.73 11.24
N GLU A 105 -10.94 -11.04 11.19
CA GLU A 105 -10.89 -9.58 11.16
C GLU A 105 -11.60 -9.04 9.92
N ILE A 106 -11.38 -9.67 8.76
CA ILE A 106 -12.00 -9.28 7.49
C ILE A 106 -13.52 -9.54 7.57
N LEU A 107 -13.92 -10.69 8.10
CA LEU A 107 -15.33 -11.04 8.31
C LEU A 107 -16.07 -10.11 9.27
N ALA A 108 -15.38 -9.58 10.28
CA ALA A 108 -15.93 -8.65 11.26
C ALA A 108 -15.96 -7.18 10.77
N GLY A 109 -15.25 -6.88 9.68
CA GLY A 109 -15.23 -5.55 9.07
C GLY A 109 -16.48 -5.26 8.24
N ASP A 110 -16.57 -4.02 7.76
CA ASP A 110 -17.54 -3.65 6.73
C ASP A 110 -16.90 -3.81 5.34
N PRO A 111 -17.24 -4.85 4.57
CA PRO A 111 -16.66 -5.08 3.25
C PRO A 111 -17.18 -4.10 2.19
N SER A 112 -18.24 -3.36 2.48
CA SER A 112 -18.77 -2.32 1.58
C SER A 112 -18.02 -1.00 1.69
N ASN A 113 -17.13 -0.87 2.68
CA ASN A 113 -16.33 0.32 2.85
C ASN A 113 -15.20 0.37 1.80
N THR A 114 -15.31 1.33 0.89
CA THR A 114 -14.27 1.63 -0.11
C THR A 114 -13.21 2.61 0.38
N GLU A 115 -13.33 3.15 1.59
CA GLU A 115 -12.29 3.99 2.17
C GLU A 115 -11.02 3.19 2.46
N THR A 116 -9.88 3.88 2.45
CA THR A 116 -8.59 3.29 2.83
C THR A 116 -8.58 2.98 4.32
N VAL A 117 -8.34 1.72 4.70
CA VAL A 117 -8.34 1.26 6.10
C VAL A 117 -7.02 0.58 6.44
N ASP A 118 -6.39 1.02 7.52
CA ASP A 118 -5.26 0.32 8.10
C ASP A 118 -5.76 -0.87 8.92
N ARG A 119 -5.32 -2.08 8.56
CA ARG A 119 -5.75 -3.33 9.18
C ARG A 119 -4.56 -4.18 9.59
N ASN A 120 -4.56 -4.63 10.84
CA ASN A 120 -3.66 -5.67 11.30
C ASN A 120 -4.32 -7.04 11.13
N LEU A 121 -3.66 -7.95 10.42
CA LEU A 121 -4.08 -9.33 10.26
C LEU A 121 -3.13 -10.25 11.04
N PRO A 122 -3.62 -10.98 12.06
CA PRO A 122 -2.78 -11.88 12.85
C PRO A 122 -2.05 -12.90 11.97
N GLY A 123 -0.72 -12.93 12.08
CA GLY A 123 0.12 -13.84 11.30
C GLY A 123 0.49 -13.36 9.90
N MET A 124 -0.08 -12.25 9.40
CA MET A 124 0.32 -11.63 8.13
C MET A 124 0.98 -10.26 8.32
N GLY A 125 0.59 -9.49 9.34
CA GLY A 125 1.16 -8.17 9.65
C GLY A 125 0.16 -7.02 9.45
N ASP A 126 0.69 -5.81 9.28
CA ASP A 126 -0.07 -4.60 9.03
C ASP A 126 -0.23 -4.37 7.52
N PHE A 127 -1.45 -4.01 7.10
CA PHE A 127 -1.81 -3.75 5.72
C PHE A 127 -2.62 -2.47 5.61
N VAL A 128 -2.44 -1.80 4.47
CA VAL A 128 -3.35 -0.75 4.04
C VAL A 128 -4.31 -1.37 3.04
N GLU A 129 -5.58 -1.42 3.39
CA GLU A 129 -6.65 -1.96 2.59
C GLU A 129 -7.30 -0.84 1.78
N VAL A 130 -7.56 -1.12 0.50
CA VAL A 130 -8.16 -0.15 -0.42
C VAL A 130 -9.27 -0.84 -1.19
N GLY A 131 -10.47 -0.25 -1.18
CA GLY A 131 -11.62 -0.76 -1.92
C GLY A 131 -12.00 0.12 -3.12
N SER A 132 -12.61 -0.48 -4.13
CA SER A 132 -13.23 0.25 -5.24
C SER A 132 -14.57 -0.38 -5.59
N PRO A 133 -15.64 0.41 -5.81
CA PRO A 133 -16.94 -0.14 -6.12
C PRO A 133 -16.97 -0.67 -7.57
N ILE A 134 -17.58 -1.83 -7.77
CA ILE A 134 -17.83 -2.37 -9.11
C ILE A 134 -19.12 -1.77 -9.64
N LEU A 135 -19.00 -0.77 -10.52
CA LEU A 135 -20.15 -0.09 -11.12
C LEU A 135 -20.34 -0.58 -12.55
N ALA A 136 -21.43 -1.29 -12.83
CA ALA A 136 -21.86 -1.53 -14.20
C ALA A 136 -22.24 -0.17 -14.81
N GLY A 137 -21.54 0.23 -15.87
CA GLY A 137 -21.61 1.57 -16.47
C GLY A 137 -23.03 2.14 -16.56
N VAL A 138 -23.15 3.42 -16.18
CA VAL A 138 -24.35 4.24 -16.38
C VAL A 138 -24.46 4.70 -17.82
#